data_AF-A0A497PPD7-F1
#
_entry.id   AF-A0A497PPD7-F1
#
_cell.length_a   1.000
_cell.length_b   1.000
_cell.length_c   1.000
_cell.angle_alpha   90.00
_cell.angle_beta   90.00
_cell.angle_gamma   90.00
#
_symmetry.space_group_name_H-M   'P 1'
#
loop_
_entity.id
_entity.type
_entity.pdbx_description
1 polymer ?
#
loop_
_entity_poly.entity_id
_entity_poly.type
_entity_poly.pdbx_seq_one_letter_code
_entity_poly.pdbx_strand_id
1 'polypeptide(L)'
;MSRRSVELLRIKEPVWLGRKFRECVGVANFRLRKDVVVEVLFEDKFGNRVFPGAYVLLREDVPKFRVREQVVRGGVKLTWFPLAKLKHFESVEEAVRWLESLRS
;
A
#
# COMPACT_ATOMS: atom_id res chain seq x y z
N MET A 1 -5.35 -4.56 -26.05
CA MET A 1 -4.52 -3.77 -25.12
C MET A 1 -5.21 -3.75 -23.75
N SER A 2 -4.67 -4.47 -22.77
CA SER A 2 -5.29 -4.55 -21.44
C SER A 2 -5.03 -3.24 -20.67
N ARG A 3 -6.08 -2.46 -20.38
CA ARG A 3 -6.01 -1.35 -19.42
C ARG A 3 -5.53 -1.94 -18.10
N ARG A 4 -4.25 -1.77 -17.75
CA ARG A 4 -3.75 -2.09 -16.41
C ARG A 4 -4.58 -1.26 -15.43
N SER A 5 -5.53 -1.87 -14.75
CA SER A 5 -6.36 -1.17 -13.77
C SER A 5 -5.49 -0.84 -12.55
N VAL A 6 -5.64 0.38 -12.02
CA VAL A 6 -5.09 0.74 -10.70
C VAL A 6 -6.08 0.26 -9.64
N GLU A 7 -5.57 -0.34 -8.57
CA GLU A 7 -6.38 -0.73 -7.42
C GLU A 7 -6.17 0.25 -6.27
N LEU A 8 -7.24 0.94 -5.85
CA LEU A 8 -7.21 1.80 -4.66
C LEU A 8 -7.57 0.99 -3.42
N LEU A 9 -6.68 0.98 -2.44
CA LEU A 9 -6.84 0.31 -1.16
C LEU A 9 -6.85 1.30 0.00
N ARG A 10 -7.97 1.32 0.71
CA ARG A 10 -8.13 2.09 1.94
C ARG A 10 -7.90 1.20 3.15
N ILE A 11 -6.89 1.52 3.95
CA ILE A 11 -6.47 0.75 5.11
C ILE A 11 -6.80 1.54 6.36
N LYS A 12 -7.73 1.04 7.17
CA LYS A 12 -8.13 1.69 8.43
C LYS A 12 -7.11 1.48 9.54
N GLU A 13 -6.43 0.34 9.54
CA GLU A 13 -5.47 -0.05 10.56
C GLU A 13 -4.20 -0.56 9.88
N PRO A 14 -3.09 0.22 9.87
CA PRO A 14 -1.82 -0.25 9.38
C PRO A 14 -1.25 -1.32 10.33
N VAL A 15 -0.28 -2.08 9.85
CA VAL A 15 0.34 -3.18 10.60
C VAL A 15 1.67 -2.74 11.21
N TRP A 16 1.81 -2.92 12.52
CA TRP A 16 2.95 -2.41 13.29
C TRP A 16 3.88 -3.57 13.66
N LEU A 17 5.09 -3.61 13.10
CA LEU A 17 6.07 -4.67 13.39
C LEU A 17 6.99 -4.33 14.56
N GLY A 18 6.60 -4.72 15.78
CA GLY A 18 7.48 -4.88 16.95
C GLY A 18 8.31 -3.64 17.36
N ARG A 19 9.33 -3.85 18.22
CA ARG A 19 10.13 -2.83 18.95
C ARG A 19 10.85 -1.76 18.08
N LYS A 20 10.73 -1.80 16.75
CA LYS A 20 11.36 -0.85 15.81
C LYS A 20 10.37 -0.01 15.01
N PHE A 21 9.07 -0.07 15.31
CA PHE A 21 8.03 0.79 14.71
C PHE A 21 8.18 0.94 13.19
N ARG A 22 8.43 -0.18 12.46
CA ARG A 22 8.38 -0.12 11.00
C ARG A 22 6.92 -0.16 10.60
N GLU A 23 6.39 1.00 10.28
CA GLU A 23 5.02 1.19 9.80
C GLU A 23 4.88 0.46 8.46
N CYS A 24 4.05 -0.57 8.46
CA CYS A 24 3.83 -1.39 7.29
C CYS A 24 2.35 -1.39 6.93
N VAL A 25 2.08 -1.62 5.65
CA VAL A 25 0.75 -1.95 5.15
C VAL A 25 0.72 -3.41 4.70
N GLY A 26 -0.27 -4.14 5.17
CA GLY A 26 -0.55 -5.50 4.71
C GLY A 26 -1.42 -5.45 3.47
N VAL A 27 -0.93 -5.99 2.36
CA VAL A 27 -1.70 -6.10 1.11
C VAL A 27 -1.89 -7.57 0.77
N ALA A 28 -3.13 -7.96 0.47
CA ALA A 28 -3.44 -9.33 0.11
C ALA A 28 -2.86 -9.70 -1.26
N ASN A 29 -2.23 -10.87 -1.38
CA ASN A 29 -1.46 -11.25 -2.56
C ASN A 29 -2.29 -11.25 -3.86
N PHE A 30 -3.59 -11.53 -3.78
CA PHE A 30 -4.47 -11.50 -4.95
C PHE A 30 -4.67 -10.09 -5.53
N ARG A 31 -4.47 -9.04 -4.72
CA ARG A 31 -4.52 -7.61 -5.12
C ARG A 31 -3.21 -7.14 -5.75
N LEU A 32 -2.11 -7.83 -5.45
CA LEU A 32 -0.78 -7.56 -6.01
C LEU A 32 -0.62 -7.96 -7.48
N ARG A 33 -1.73 -8.28 -8.17
CA ARG A 33 -1.74 -8.55 -9.63
C ARG A 33 -1.76 -7.26 -10.44
N LYS A 34 -1.93 -6.11 -9.78
CA LYS A 34 -2.08 -4.76 -10.34
C LYS A 34 -1.18 -3.77 -9.60
N ASP A 35 -1.04 -2.57 -10.15
CA ASP A 35 -0.47 -1.45 -9.40
C ASP A 35 -1.50 -0.99 -8.36
N VAL A 36 -1.01 -0.72 -7.15
CA VAL A 36 -1.86 -0.45 -6.00
C VAL A 36 -1.55 0.95 -5.47
N VAL A 37 -2.60 1.75 -5.29
CA VAL A 37 -2.55 2.98 -4.51
C VAL A 37 -3.11 2.66 -3.12
N VAL A 38 -2.36 2.99 -2.08
CA VAL A 38 -2.72 2.74 -0.70
C VAL A 38 -2.98 4.07 0.00
N GLU A 39 -4.15 4.21 0.57
CA GLU A 39 -4.54 5.32 1.43
C GLU A 39 -4.73 4.78 2.85
N VAL A 40 -3.98 5.31 3.83
CA VAL A 40 -4.05 4.84 5.21
C VAL A 40 -4.96 5.76 6.02
N LEU A 41 -6.18 5.31 6.29
CA LEU A 41 -7.25 6.00 6.99
C LEU A 41 -7.09 6.09 8.52
N PHE A 42 -5.94 5.66 9.04
CA PHE A 42 -5.71 5.62 10.48
C PHE A 42 -5.58 7.03 11.07
N GLU A 43 -6.35 7.28 12.12
CA GLU A 43 -6.36 8.52 12.88
C GLU A 43 -5.83 8.29 14.29
N ASP A 44 -5.15 9.28 14.85
CA ASP A 44 -4.77 9.29 16.25
C ASP A 44 -5.99 9.55 17.17
N LYS A 45 -5.77 9.53 18.49
CA LYS A 45 -6.83 9.81 19.49
C LYS A 45 -7.42 11.23 19.41
N PHE A 46 -6.80 12.12 18.63
CA PHE A 46 -7.25 13.49 18.41
C PHE A 46 -7.93 13.67 17.05
N GLY A 47 -8.09 12.61 16.26
CA GLY A 47 -8.70 12.64 14.93
C GLY A 47 -7.76 13.08 13.82
N ASN A 48 -6.44 13.16 14.07
CA ASN A 48 -5.49 13.53 13.03
C ASN A 48 -5.05 12.30 12.25
N ARG A 49 -4.98 12.42 10.92
CA ARG A 49 -4.42 11.38 10.06
C ARG A 49 -2.92 11.23 10.34
N VAL A 50 -2.53 10.06 10.83
CA VAL A 50 -1.13 9.74 11.14
C VAL A 50 -0.30 9.56 9.86
N PHE A 51 -0.96 9.11 8.80
CA PHE A 51 -0.36 8.85 7.49
C PHE A 51 -1.16 9.59 6.40
N PRO A 52 -0.98 10.91 6.27
CA PRO A 52 -1.68 11.69 5.25
C PRO A 52 -1.16 11.34 3.84
N GLY A 53 -2.02 11.53 2.84
CA GLY A 53 -1.70 11.29 1.44
C GLY A 53 -1.86 9.83 1.00
N ALA A 54 -1.09 9.45 -0.02
CA ALA A 54 -1.19 8.15 -0.67
C ALA A 54 0.18 7.53 -0.94
N TYR A 55 0.22 6.20 -0.94
CA TYR A 55 1.43 5.42 -1.20
C TYR A 55 1.21 4.54 -2.42
N VAL A 56 2.21 4.44 -3.29
CA VAL A 56 2.13 3.60 -4.48
C VAL A 56 3.01 2.37 -4.34
N LEU A 57 2.41 1.23 -4.64
CA LEU A 57 3.07 -0.05 -4.82
C LEU A 57 2.93 -0.49 -6.28
N LEU A 58 4.03 -0.45 -7.01
CA LEU A 58 4.09 -0.98 -8.36
C LEU A 58 4.14 -2.51 -8.33
N ARG A 59 3.37 -3.13 -9.23
CA ARG A 59 3.33 -4.60 -9.33
C ARG A 59 4.72 -5.21 -9.53
N GLU A 60 5.53 -4.56 -10.35
CA GLU A 60 6.89 -4.99 -10.70
C GLU A 60 7.91 -4.84 -9.57
N ASP A 61 7.61 -4.01 -8.57
CA ASP A 61 8.47 -3.84 -7.41
C ASP A 61 8.20 -4.87 -6.33
N VAL A 62 7.03 -5.52 -6.33
CA VAL A 62 6.64 -6.54 -5.34
C VAL A 62 7.74 -7.59 -5.10
N PRO A 63 8.39 -8.19 -6.12
CA PRO A 63 9.45 -9.18 -5.91
C PRO A 63 10.75 -8.59 -5.31
N LYS A 64 10.97 -7.28 -5.45
CA LYS A 64 12.18 -6.58 -4.98
C LYS A 64 12.15 -6.32 -3.48
N PHE A 65 10.98 -6.29 -2.88
CA PHE A 65 10.86 -6.13 -1.43
C PHE A 65 11.14 -7.46 -0.72
N ARG A 66 12.15 -7.48 0.17
CA ARG A 66 12.25 -8.52 1.21
C ARG A 66 11.13 -8.31 2.24
N VAL A 67 9.95 -8.84 1.91
CA VAL A 67 8.71 -8.72 2.68
C VAL A 67 8.51 -9.90 3.61
N ARG A 68 7.77 -9.67 4.70
CA ARG A 68 7.19 -10.75 5.48
C ARG A 68 5.84 -11.10 4.87
N GLU A 69 5.58 -12.39 4.73
CA GLU A 69 4.25 -12.91 4.41
C GLU A 69 3.62 -13.48 5.68
N GLN A 70 2.32 -13.25 5.87
CA GLN A 70 1.54 -13.88 6.92
C GLN A 70 0.22 -14.41 6.34
N VAL A 71 -0.15 -15.62 6.73
CA VAL A 71 -1.50 -16.15 6.47
C VAL A 71 -2.44 -15.63 7.54
N VAL A 72 -3.52 -14.96 7.14
CA VAL A 72 -4.59 -14.52 8.04
C VAL A 72 -5.81 -15.43 7.95
N ARG A 73 -6.84 -15.16 8.77
CA ARG A 73 -8.10 -15.94 8.78
C ARG A 73 -8.66 -16.07 7.36
N GLY A 74 -9.11 -17.27 7.01
CA GLY A 74 -9.60 -17.58 5.67
C GLY A 74 -8.51 -17.95 4.65
N GLY A 75 -7.26 -18.16 5.08
CA GLY A 75 -6.18 -18.61 4.21
C GLY A 75 -5.61 -17.53 3.29
N VAL A 76 -6.02 -16.28 3.46
CA VAL A 76 -5.51 -15.15 2.69
C VAL A 76 -4.06 -14.89 3.08
N LYS A 77 -3.17 -14.87 2.08
CA LYS A 77 -1.78 -14.43 2.26
C LYS A 77 -1.70 -12.92 2.18
N LEU A 78 -1.20 -12.30 3.24
CA LEU A 78 -0.87 -10.88 3.30
C LEU A 78 0.64 -10.70 3.19
N THR A 79 1.04 -9.81 2.29
CA THR A 79 2.42 -9.36 2.17
C THR A 79 2.55 -7.98 2.80
N TRP A 80 3.57 -7.80 3.63
CA TRP A 80 3.74 -6.58 4.42
C TRP A 80 4.80 -5.68 3.78
N PHE A 81 4.38 -4.47 3.41
CA PHE A 81 5.22 -3.48 2.74
C PHE A 81 5.52 -2.33 3.71
N PRO A 82 6.80 -2.02 3.99
CA PRO A 82 7.16 -0.85 4.77
C PRO A 82 6.75 0.43 4.03
N LEU A 83 5.95 1.29 4.67
CA LEU A 83 5.49 2.55 4.08
C LEU A 83 6.66 3.44 3.63
N ALA A 84 7.73 3.49 4.43
CA ALA A 84 8.96 4.24 4.13
C ALA A 84 9.69 3.80 2.85
N LYS A 85 9.33 2.66 2.25
CA LYS A 85 9.90 2.19 0.97
C LYS A 85 8.95 2.37 -0.20
N LEU A 86 7.73 2.84 0.04
CA LEU A 86 6.74 3.11 -1.01
C LEU A 86 6.88 4.56 -1.45
N LYS A 87 6.52 4.83 -2.70
CA LYS A 87 6.48 6.20 -3.20
C LYS A 87 5.26 6.91 -2.60
N HIS A 88 5.50 8.03 -1.92
CA HIS A 88 4.46 8.82 -1.28
C HIS A 88 4.04 10.01 -2.15
N PHE A 89 2.78 10.40 -2.03
CA PHE A 89 2.12 11.50 -2.73
C PHE A 89 1.19 12.23 -1.76
N GLU A 90 0.93 13.51 -2.01
CA GLU A 90 0.08 14.33 -1.15
C GLU A 90 -1.39 13.89 -1.22
N SER A 91 -1.81 13.28 -2.33
CA SER A 91 -3.17 12.79 -2.50
C SER A 91 -3.27 11.53 -3.37
N VAL A 92 -4.43 10.87 -3.32
CA VAL A 92 -4.74 9.71 -4.18
C VAL A 92 -4.79 10.13 -5.65
N GLU A 93 -5.33 11.30 -5.96
CA GLU A 93 -5.44 11.84 -7.31
C GLU A 93 -4.06 12.07 -7.93
N GLU A 94 -3.11 12.60 -7.15
CA GLU A 94 -1.73 12.79 -7.58
C GLU A 94 -1.05 11.43 -7.86
N ALA A 95 -1.20 10.47 -6.96
CA ALA A 95 -0.67 9.11 -7.12
C ALA A 95 -1.22 8.41 -8.38
N VAL A 96 -2.53 8.53 -8.63
CA VAL A 96 -3.18 7.96 -9.82
C VAL A 96 -2.69 8.64 -11.10
N ARG A 97 -2.62 9.97 -11.14
CA ARG A 97 -2.10 10.71 -12.30
C ARG A 97 -0.65 10.32 -12.61
N TRP A 98 0.18 10.17 -11.58
CA TRP A 98 1.55 9.71 -11.76
C TRP A 98 1.59 8.30 -12.36
N LEU A 99 0.79 7.36 -11.85
CA LEU A 99 0.69 6.01 -12.42
C LEU A 99 0.23 6.00 -13.89
N GLU A 100 -0.69 6.89 -14.26
CA GLU A 100 -1.15 7.06 -15.64
C GLU A 100 -0.05 7.64 -16.54
N SER A 101 0.76 8.57 -16.02
CA SER A 101 1.89 9.14 -16.76
C SER A 101 2.97 8.13 -17.14
N LEU A 102 3.19 7.09 -16.31
CA LEU A 102 4.16 6.03 -16.59
C LEU A 102 3.72 5.07 -17.72
N ARG A 103 2.47 5.19 -18.16
CA ARG A 103 1.84 4.30 -19.15
C ARG A 103 1.61 5.00 -20.49
N SER A 104 1.87 6.30 -20.54
CA SER A 104 1.81 7.15 -21.73
C SER A 104 3.15 7.10 -22.46
#